data_AF-A0A0F8YWT7-F1
#
_entry.id   AF-A0A0F8YWT7-F1
#
_cell.length_a   1.000
_cell.length_b   1.000
_cell.length_c   1.000
_cell.angle_alpha   90.00
_cell.angle_beta   90.00
_cell.angle_gamma   90.00
#
_symmetry.space_group_name_H-M   'P 1'
#
loop_
_entity.id
_entity.type
_entity.pdbx_description
1 polymer ?
#
loop_
_entity_poly.entity_id
_entity_poly.type
_entity_poly.pdbx_seq_one_letter_code
_entity_poly.pdbx_strand_id
1 'polypeptide(L)' 'IVRLYESMCHRGPVTLTANFELAQCHQTNLLEQNTNSIEVDNNRITLFVRPYEIVNLRLVPAQTKSD' A
#
# COMPACT_ATOMS: atom_id res chain seq x y z
N ILE A 1 0.15 9.45 -0.91
CA ILE A 1 -0.89 8.52 -0.40
C ILE A 1 -1.55 7.85 -1.59
N VAL A 2 -1.87 6.57 -1.49
CA VAL A 2 -2.61 5.79 -2.51
C VAL A 2 -3.87 5.25 -1.86
N ARG A 3 -5.02 5.41 -2.51
CA ARG A 3 -6.31 4.89 -2.04
C ARG A 3 -6.84 3.90 -3.07
N LEU A 4 -7.07 2.67 -2.63
CA LEU A 4 -7.58 1.57 -3.45
C LEU A 4 -9.01 1.26 -3.02
N TYR A 5 -9.83 0.79 -3.96
CA TYR A 5 -11.18 0.31 -3.71
C TYR A 5 -11.39 -1.03 -4.41
N GLU A 6 -11.87 -2.01 -3.67
CA GLU A 6 -12.30 -3.29 -4.23
C GLU A 6 -13.71 -3.13 -4.81
N SER A 7 -13.86 -3.20 -6.13
CA SER A 7 -15.14 -2.88 -6.79
C SER A 7 -15.97 -4.10 -7.22
N MET A 8 -15.46 -5.32 -7.03
CA MET A 8 -16.00 -6.55 -7.63
C MET A 8 -16.61 -7.51 -6.59
N CYS A 9 -16.77 -7.09 -5.34
CA CYS A 9 -17.26 -7.94 -4.24
C CYS A 9 -16.35 -9.14 -3.96
N HIS A 10 -15.06 -9.01 -4.26
CA HIS A 10 -14.09 -10.08 -4.09
C HIS A 10 -13.32 -9.96 -2.79
N ARG A 11 -12.85 -11.11 -2.31
CA ARG A 11 -11.98 -11.23 -1.15
C ARG A 11 -10.71 -11.94 -1.57
N GLY A 12 -9.56 -11.41 -1.19
CA GLY A 12 -8.31 -12.10 -1.47
C GLY A 12 -7.08 -11.24 -1.36
N PRO A 13 -5.90 -11.86 -1.57
CA PRO A 13 -4.65 -11.13 -1.69
C PRO A 13 -4.65 -10.30 -2.99
N VAL A 14 -4.14 -9.08 -2.89
CA VAL A 14 -3.81 -8.23 -4.04
C VAL A 14 -2.39 -7.72 -3.88
N THR A 15 -1.69 -7.57 -5.00
CA THR A 15 -0.32 -7.06 -5.02
C THR A 15 -0.30 -5.71 -5.72
N LEU A 16 0.22 -4.69 -5.03
CA LEU A 16 0.53 -3.40 -5.63
C LEU A 16 2.03 -3.37 -5.93
N THR A 17 2.40 -3.04 -7.16
CA THR A 17 3.79 -2.83 -7.58
C THR A 17 4.00 -1.34 -7.86
N ALA A 18 4.92 -0.71 -7.13
CA ALA A 18 5.34 0.66 -7.40
C ALA A 18 6.41 0.68 -8.52
N ASN A 19 6.50 1.76 -9.30
CA ASN A 19 7.57 1.91 -10.29
C ASN A 19 8.88 2.48 -9.72
N PHE A 20 8.95 2.63 -8.39
CA PHE A 20 10.07 3.14 -7.63
C PHE A 20 10.36 2.21 -6.44
N GLU A 21 11.58 2.25 -5.93
CA GLU A 21 11.96 1.47 -4.75
C GLU A 21 11.19 1.96 -3.51
N LEU A 22 10.66 1.02 -2.74
CA LEU A 22 9.90 1.31 -1.53
C LEU A 22 10.79 1.05 -0.31
N ALA A 23 10.92 2.05 0.56
CA ALA A 23 11.54 1.85 1.88
C ALA A 23 10.54 1.25 2.86
N GLN A 24 9.31 1.78 2.87
CA GLN A 24 8.28 1.40 3.83
C GLN A 24 6.88 1.55 3.22
N CYS A 25 5.93 0.80 3.76
CA CYS A 25 4.52 0.99 3.47
C CYS A 25 3.71 0.94 4.76
N HIS A 26 2.73 1.82 4.88
CA HIS A 26 1.77 1.80 5.98
C HIS A 26 0.35 1.81 5.46
N GLN A 27 -0.55 1.07 6.10
CA GLN A 27 -1.96 1.39 6.05
C GLN A 27 -2.22 2.70 6.79
N THR A 28 -3.21 3.44 6.31
CA THR A 28 -3.67 4.66 6.96
C THR A 28 -5.17 4.68 7.18
N ASN A 29 -5.63 5.51 8.11
CA ASN A 29 -7.04 5.84 8.23
C ASN A 29 -7.45 6.92 7.20
N LEU A 30 -8.72 7.36 7.23
CA LEU A 30 -9.21 8.41 6.33
C LEU A 30 -8.49 9.76 6.48
N LEU A 31 -7.90 10.01 7.66
CA LEU A 31 -7.11 11.21 7.96
C LEU A 31 -5.60 11.01 7.66
N GLU A 32 -5.24 9.96 6.93
CA GLU A 32 -3.86 9.65 6.50
C GLU A 32 -2.85 9.40 7.64
N GLN A 33 -3.36 9.12 8.84
CA GLN A 33 -2.56 8.72 9.99
C GLN A 33 -2.18 7.24 9.86
N ASN A 34 -0.92 6.93 10.12
CA ASN A 34 -0.39 5.56 10.01
C ASN A 34 -1.04 4.65 11.07
N THR A 35 -1.46 3.45 10.66
CA THR A 35 -2.04 2.44 11.56
C THR A 35 -1.19 1.19 11.61
N ASN A 36 -1.04 0.49 10.49
CA ASN A 36 -0.30 -0.76 10.39
C ASN A 36 0.88 -0.61 9.42
N SER A 37 2.04 -1.18 9.75
CA SER A 37 3.12 -1.37 8.77
C SER A 37 2.78 -2.55 7.87
N ILE A 38 3.02 -2.40 6.57
CA ILE A 38 2.93 -3.48 5.59
C ILE A 38 4.37 -3.83 5.17
N GLU A 39 4.68 -5.12 5.14
CA GLU A 39 5.96 -5.60 4.64
C GLU A 39 6.11 -5.27 3.15
N VAL A 40 7.29 -4.77 2.81
CA VAL A 40 7.68 -4.43 1.44
C VAL A 40 8.62 -5.51 0.94
N ASP A 41 8.29 -6.09 -0.21
CA ASP A 41 9.17 -6.96 -0.99
C ASP A 41 9.64 -6.17 -2.22
N ASN A 42 10.85 -5.60 -2.14
CA ASN A 42 11.42 -4.70 -3.15
C ASN A 42 10.55 -3.46 -3.39
N ASN A 43 9.79 -3.45 -4.49
CA ASN A 43 8.84 -2.40 -4.87
C ASN A 43 7.38 -2.88 -4.81
N ARG A 44 7.15 -4.03 -4.16
CA ARG A 44 5.85 -4.68 -4.06
C ARG A 44 5.36 -4.71 -2.63
N ILE A 45 4.05 -4.62 -2.49
CA ILE A 45 3.34 -4.96 -1.26
C ILE A 45 2.23 -5.94 -1.58
N THR A 46 1.95 -6.86 -0.66
CA THR A 46 0.78 -7.73 -0.74
C THR A 46 -0.12 -7.44 0.45
N LEU A 47 -1.41 -7.27 0.18
CA LEU A 47 -2.42 -7.04 1.20
C LEU A 47 -3.65 -7.88 0.91
N PHE A 48 -4.41 -8.20 1.95
CA PHE A 48 -5.67 -8.91 1.82
C PHE A 48 -6.81 -7.91 1.86
N VAL A 49 -7.66 -7.90 0.83
CA VAL A 49 -8.82 -7.02 0.74
C VAL A 49 -10.12 -7.77 1.00
N ARG A 50 -11.09 -7.06 1.58
CA ARG A 50 -12.47 -7.51 1.79
C ARG A 50 -13.38 -6.94 0.69
N PRO A 51 -14.55 -7.55 0.46
CA PRO A 51 -15.52 -7.03 -0.50
C PRO A 51 -15.84 -5.56 -0.21
N TYR A 52 -15.74 -4.70 -1.24
CA TYR A 52 -16.01 -3.26 -1.15
C TYR A 52 -15.15 -2.47 -0.15
N GLU A 53 -13.98 -2.99 0.22
CA GLU A 53 -13.07 -2.31 1.13
C GLU A 53 -12.36 -1.15 0.46
N ILE A 54 -12.29 -0.02 1.17
CA ILE A 54 -11.40 1.10 0.85
C ILE A 54 -10.12 0.92 1.64
N VAL A 55 -9.01 0.76 0.95
CA VAL A 55 -7.68 0.68 1.58
C VAL A 55 -6.92 1.97 1.32
N ASN A 56 -6.41 2.58 2.39
CA ASN A 56 -5.52 3.74 2.30
C ASN A 56 -4.10 3.31 2.62
N LEU A 57 -3.15 3.72 1.78
CA LEU A 57 -1.75 3.35 1.87
C LEU A 57 -0.87 4.60 1.82
N ARG A 58 0.12 4.65 2.72
CA ARG A 58 1.28 5.51 2.61
C ARG A 58 2.43 4.70 2.05
N LEU A 59 2.85 5.02 0.83
CA LEU A 59 4.07 4.50 0.23
C LEU A 59 5.21 5.47 0.56
N VAL A 60 6.29 4.97 1.15
CA VAL A 60 7.50 5.75 1.43
C VAL A 60 8.57 5.31 0.43
N PRO A 61 8.97 6.19 -0.52
CA PRO A 61 10.07 5.88 -1.43
C PRO A 61 11.35 5.61 -0.66
N ALA A 62 12.18 4.68 -1.15
CA ALA A 62 13.57 4.62 -0.74
C ALA A 62 14.25 5.94 -1.16
N GLN A 63 15.14 6.46 -0.31
CA GLN A 63 15.91 7.64 -0.67
C GLN A 63 16.77 7.28 -1.89
N THR A 64 16.43 7.83 -3.05
CA THR A 64 17.37 7.91 -4.15
C THR A 64 18.50 8.82 -3.67
N LYS A 65 19.68 8.27 -3.42
CA LYS A 65 20.88 9.12 -3.35
C LYS A 65 21.00 9.79 -4.71
N SER A 66 20.73 11.09 -4.75
CA SER A 66 21.12 11.94 -5.86
C SER A 66 22.63 12.09 -5.78
N ASP A 67 23.36 11.33 -6.59
CA ASP A 67 24.76 11.61 -6.94
C ASP A 67 24.82 12.71 -8.01
#